data_AF-A0A5K7ZE33-F1
#
_entry.id   AF-A0A5K7ZE33-F1
#
_cell.length_a   1.000
_cell.length_b   1.000
_cell.length_c   1.000
_cell.angle_alpha   90.00
_cell.angle_beta   90.00
_cell.angle_gamma   90.00
#
_symmetry.space_group_name_H-M   'P 1'
#
loop_
_entity.id
_entity.type
_entity.pdbx_description
1 polymer ?
#
loop_
_entity_poly.entity_id
_entity_poly.type
_entity_poly.pdbx_seq_one_letter_code
_entity_poly.pdbx_strand_id
1 'polypeptide(L)'
;MGTFADFRCKCGYEAYGKWGFGMNPIYREKGISLAPALCRDCRELVSINENAVLLHCPSCKGIHVVLYSDPSLGQVRRKSVIKRRPVHSAPDLENHPEPVKDAKPDNPDEDDDELDLDDLLGDDIEEEEYICGIDTTYYLCPKCNRFSLEKGFCGMWD
;
A
#
# COMPACT_ATOMS: atom_id res chain seq x y z
N MET A 1 -9.66 -21.01 -10.62
CA MET A 1 -9.97 -19.60 -10.30
C MET A 1 -8.83 -18.85 -9.60
N GLY A 2 -7.76 -18.57 -10.33
CA GLY A 2 -6.73 -17.61 -9.89
C GLY A 2 -6.99 -16.26 -10.51
N THR A 3 -6.25 -15.26 -10.03
CA THR A 3 -6.24 -13.95 -10.68
C THR A 3 -5.02 -13.87 -11.58
N PHE A 4 -5.16 -13.18 -12.70
CA PHE A 4 -4.02 -12.70 -13.45
C PHE A 4 -4.02 -11.19 -13.46
N ALA A 5 -2.83 -10.61 -13.59
CA ALA A 5 -2.68 -9.18 -13.71
C ALA A 5 -1.84 -8.87 -14.93
N ASP A 6 -2.34 -7.93 -15.72
CA ASP A 6 -1.55 -7.30 -16.77
C ASP A 6 -0.66 -6.23 -16.17
N PHE A 7 0.58 -6.16 -16.62
CA PHE A 7 1.56 -5.16 -16.18
C PHE A 7 2.01 -4.36 -17.38
N ARG A 8 1.87 -3.04 -17.31
CA ARG A 8 2.28 -2.13 -18.39
C ARG A 8 3.21 -1.06 -17.87
N CYS A 9 4.28 -0.79 -18.60
CA CYS A 9 5.21 0.28 -18.29
C CYS A 9 5.23 1.32 -19.41
N LYS A 10 5.44 2.58 -19.05
CA LYS A 10 5.63 3.72 -19.98
C LYS A 10 6.81 3.54 -20.95
N CYS A 11 7.74 2.62 -20.68
CA CYS A 11 8.81 2.27 -21.63
C CYS A 11 8.38 1.28 -22.74
N GLY A 12 7.09 0.93 -22.80
CA GLY A 12 6.54 -0.06 -23.74
C GLY A 12 6.81 -1.50 -23.33
N TYR A 13 7.18 -1.76 -22.08
CA TYR A 13 7.25 -3.11 -21.55
C TYR A 13 5.86 -3.56 -21.11
N GLU A 14 5.44 -4.72 -21.59
CA GLU A 14 4.19 -5.37 -21.23
C GLU A 14 4.49 -6.77 -20.74
N ALA A 15 3.83 -7.18 -19.66
CA ALA A 15 3.98 -8.49 -19.09
C ALA A 15 2.67 -8.96 -18.47
N TYR A 16 2.57 -10.28 -18.31
CA TYR A 16 1.42 -10.94 -17.70
C TYR A 16 1.93 -11.77 -16.52
N GLY A 17 1.31 -11.60 -15.35
CA GLY A 17 1.66 -12.34 -14.15
C GLY A 17 0.44 -13.02 -13.54
N LYS A 18 0.60 -14.29 -13.14
CA LYS A 18 -0.41 -14.97 -12.32
C LYS A 18 -0.27 -14.48 -10.88
N TRP A 19 -1.41 -14.21 -10.24
CA TRP A 19 -1.47 -13.73 -8.86
C TRP A 19 -2.50 -14.54 -8.07
N GLY A 20 -2.04 -15.14 -6.98
CA GLY A 20 -2.87 -15.66 -5.90
C GLY A 20 -3.37 -17.08 -6.10
N PHE A 21 -4.24 -17.48 -5.18
CA PHE A 21 -4.75 -18.84 -5.07
C PHE A 21 -5.89 -19.08 -6.02
N GLY A 22 -5.67 -20.07 -6.87
CA GLY A 22 -6.58 -20.46 -7.90
C GLY A 22 -7.93 -21.01 -7.48
N MET A 23 -8.39 -20.93 -6.22
CA MET A 23 -9.37 -21.86 -5.64
C MET A 23 -9.16 -23.34 -6.08
N ASN A 24 -7.95 -23.67 -6.55
CA ASN A 24 -7.70 -24.91 -7.24
C ASN A 24 -7.30 -25.90 -6.15
N PRO A 25 -8.10 -26.95 -5.93
CA PRO A 25 -7.87 -27.87 -4.82
C PRO A 25 -6.47 -28.51 -4.91
N ILE A 26 -5.98 -28.78 -6.12
CA ILE A 26 -4.63 -29.35 -6.34
C ILE A 26 -3.54 -28.41 -5.85
N TYR A 27 -3.65 -27.10 -6.13
CA TYR A 27 -2.66 -26.14 -5.66
C TYR A 27 -2.74 -25.93 -4.15
N ARG A 28 -3.95 -25.93 -3.58
CA ARG A 28 -4.13 -25.85 -2.14
C ARG A 28 -3.52 -27.05 -1.42
N GLU A 29 -3.81 -28.27 -1.86
CA GLU A 29 -3.28 -29.52 -1.30
C GLU A 29 -1.76 -29.59 -1.41
N LYS A 30 -1.19 -29.07 -2.50
CA LYS A 30 0.27 -29.03 -2.72
C LYS A 30 0.95 -27.80 -2.10
N GLY A 31 0.21 -26.91 -1.42
CA GLY A 31 0.75 -25.68 -0.86
C GLY A 31 1.35 -24.72 -1.90
N ILE A 32 0.86 -24.74 -3.14
CA ILE A 32 1.33 -23.88 -4.22
C ILE A 32 0.57 -22.55 -4.18
N SER A 33 1.31 -21.45 -4.01
CA SER A 33 0.79 -20.08 -4.10
C SER A 33 1.63 -19.29 -5.12
N LEU A 34 1.03 -18.95 -6.26
CA LEU A 34 1.77 -18.24 -7.31
C LEU A 34 1.70 -16.73 -7.10
N ALA A 35 2.86 -16.11 -7.03
CA ALA A 35 3.02 -14.67 -6.96
C ALA A 35 3.93 -14.16 -8.10
N PRO A 36 3.63 -12.97 -8.65
CA PRO A 36 4.53 -12.35 -9.60
C PRO A 36 5.83 -11.90 -8.91
N ALA A 37 6.95 -12.12 -9.56
CA ALA A 37 8.27 -11.77 -9.07
C ALA A 37 9.18 -11.25 -10.18
N LEU A 38 10.20 -10.49 -9.79
CA LEU A 38 11.27 -10.05 -10.66
C LEU A 38 12.48 -10.96 -10.46
N CYS A 39 12.94 -11.61 -11.52
CA CYS A 39 14.27 -12.21 -11.51
C CYS A 39 15.31 -11.14 -11.84
N ARG A 40 16.27 -10.90 -10.94
CA ARG A 40 17.33 -9.91 -11.15
C ARG A 40 18.38 -10.36 -12.16
N ASP A 41 18.49 -11.67 -12.38
CA ASP A 41 19.49 -12.25 -13.28
C ASP A 41 19.07 -12.08 -14.75
N CYS A 42 17.88 -12.57 -15.12
CA CYS A 42 17.36 -12.46 -16.49
C CYS A 42 16.49 -11.22 -16.74
N ARG A 43 16.15 -10.46 -15.69
CA ARG A 43 15.25 -9.29 -15.75
C ARG A 43 13.90 -9.63 -16.38
N GLU A 44 13.33 -10.76 -16.00
CA GLU A 44 11.98 -11.15 -16.42
C GLU A 44 11.00 -11.10 -15.25
N LEU A 45 9.75 -10.74 -15.57
CA LEU A 45 8.62 -10.96 -14.68
C LEU A 45 8.23 -12.43 -14.77
N VAL A 46 8.32 -13.13 -13.66
CA VAL A 46 8.05 -14.57 -13.56
C VAL A 46 6.98 -14.84 -12.50
N SER A 47 6.27 -15.96 -12.62
CA SER A 47 5.36 -16.44 -11.57
C SER A 47 6.04 -17.55 -10.79
N ILE A 48 6.20 -17.37 -9.48
CA ILE A 48 6.90 -18.32 -8.60
C ILE A 48 6.01 -18.74 -7.43
N ASN A 49 6.27 -19.92 -6.87
CA ASN A 49 5.60 -20.37 -5.66
C ASN A 49 6.19 -19.64 -4.44
N GLU A 50 5.44 -18.72 -3.84
CA GLU A 50 5.90 -17.95 -2.65
C GLU A 50 6.08 -18.83 -1.40
N ASN A 51 5.41 -19.99 -1.35
CA ASN A 51 5.55 -20.94 -0.26
C ASN A 51 6.77 -21.86 -0.42
N ALA A 52 7.50 -21.78 -1.54
CA ALA A 52 8.70 -22.60 -1.74
C ALA A 52 9.84 -22.10 -0.85
N VAL A 53 10.56 -23.04 -0.22
CA VAL A 53 11.73 -22.72 0.63
C VAL A 53 12.81 -21.96 -0.13
N LEU A 54 12.97 -22.26 -1.42
CA LEU A 54 13.95 -21.61 -2.30
C LEU A 54 13.28 -21.13 -3.59
N LEU A 55 13.33 -19.81 -3.81
CA LEU A 55 12.77 -19.17 -4.98
C LEU A 55 13.77 -19.24 -6.14
N HIS A 56 13.41 -19.96 -7.20
CA HIS A 56 14.21 -20.05 -8.42
C HIS A 56 13.45 -19.45 -9.60
N CYS A 57 14.17 -18.77 -10.47
CA CYS A 57 13.60 -18.28 -11.72
C CYS A 57 13.31 -19.47 -12.66
N PRO A 58 12.07 -19.63 -13.17
CA PRO A 58 11.76 -20.72 -14.10
C PRO A 58 12.47 -20.57 -15.46
N SER A 59 12.79 -19.33 -15.87
CA SER A 59 13.45 -19.06 -17.15
C SER A 59 14.96 -19.33 -17.11
N CYS A 60 15.68 -18.75 -16.14
CA CYS A 60 17.14 -18.82 -16.08
C CYS A 60 17.71 -19.68 -14.94
N LYS A 61 16.86 -20.25 -14.07
CA LYS A 61 17.25 -21.02 -12.86
C LYS A 61 18.05 -20.22 -11.83
N GLY A 62 18.15 -18.90 -11.99
CA GLY A 62 18.79 -18.00 -11.02
C GLY A 62 18.05 -17.94 -9.69
N ILE A 63 18.78 -17.66 -8.62
CA ILE A 63 18.27 -17.59 -7.24
C ILE A 63 17.90 -16.15 -6.82
N HIS A 64 18.28 -15.15 -7.61
CA HIS A 64 18.02 -13.74 -7.29
C HIS A 64 16.61 -13.34 -7.75
N VAL A 65 15.61 -13.90 -7.09
CA VAL A 65 14.19 -13.63 -7.36
C VAL A 65 13.59 -12.86 -6.20
N VAL A 66 12.93 -11.74 -6.50
CA VAL A 66 12.29 -10.87 -5.51
C VAL A 66 10.81 -10.73 -5.86
N LEU A 67 9.93 -11.04 -4.92
CA LEU A 67 8.48 -10.97 -5.10
C LEU A 67 8.02 -9.52 -5.29
N TYR A 68 7.01 -9.28 -6.12
CA TYR A 68 6.41 -7.93 -6.23
C TYR A 68 5.56 -7.54 -5.02
N SER A 69 5.27 -8.48 -4.12
CA SER A 69 4.74 -8.19 -2.77
C SER A 69 5.81 -7.63 -1.83
N ASP A 70 7.10 -7.76 -2.16
CA ASP A 70 8.19 -7.17 -1.39
C ASP A 70 8.17 -5.63 -1.54
N PRO A 71 8.13 -4.87 -0.42
CA PRO A 71 8.14 -3.41 -0.46
C PRO A 71 9.34 -2.80 -1.20
N SER A 72 10.46 -3.51 -1.33
CA SER A 72 11.62 -3.04 -2.09
C SER A 72 11.36 -2.91 -3.59
N LEU A 73 10.34 -3.59 -4.11
CA LEU A 73 9.91 -3.52 -5.52
C LEU A 73 8.61 -2.75 -5.74
N GLY A 74 7.98 -2.26 -4.68
CA GLY A 74 6.77 -1.44 -4.72
C GLY A 74 7.03 -0.04 -4.17
N GLN A 75 6.52 0.99 -4.87
CA GLN A 75 6.46 2.34 -4.32
C GLN A 75 5.00 2.80 -4.27
N VAL A 76 4.51 3.03 -3.06
CA VAL A 76 3.19 3.64 -2.85
C VAL A 76 3.33 5.15 -2.96
N ARG A 77 2.65 5.74 -3.94
CA ARG A 77 2.48 7.19 -4.00
C ARG A 77 1.15 7.56 -3.38
N ARG A 78 1.19 7.98 -2.11
CA ARG A 78 0.05 8.68 -1.52
C ARG A 78 -0.13 9.98 -2.30
N LYS A 79 -1.29 10.17 -2.94
CA LYS A 79 -1.69 11.50 -3.39
C LYS A 79 -1.89 12.32 -2.14
N SER A 80 -0.91 13.14 -1.77
CA SER A 80 -1.15 14.17 -0.76
C SER A 80 -2.19 15.11 -1.36
N VAL A 81 -3.43 15.01 -0.87
CA VAL A 81 -4.40 16.09 -1.02
C VAL A 81 -3.84 17.22 -0.17
N ILE A 82 -3.01 18.07 -0.78
CA ILE A 82 -2.68 19.35 -0.18
C ILE A 82 -4.00 20.13 -0.19
N LYS A 83 -4.79 19.99 0.89
CA LYS A 83 -5.83 20.97 1.20
C LYS A 83 -5.07 22.29 1.30
N ARG A 84 -5.12 23.10 0.24
CA ARG A 84 -4.62 24.47 0.29
C ARG A 84 -5.44 25.13 1.39
N ARG A 85 -4.83 25.31 2.57
CA ARG A 85 -5.43 26.21 3.56
C ARG A 85 -5.62 27.54 2.85
N PRO A 86 -6.79 28.19 2.96
CA PRO A 86 -6.90 29.60 2.62
C PRO A 86 -5.76 30.30 3.35
N VAL A 87 -4.95 31.05 2.60
CA VAL A 87 -3.91 31.88 3.19
C VAL A 87 -4.66 32.93 4.00
N HIS A 88 -4.88 32.66 5.29
CA HIS A 88 -5.22 33.72 6.22
C HIS A 88 -4.04 34.68 6.19
N SER A 89 -4.35 35.90 5.76
CA SER A 89 -3.52 37.09 5.85
C SER A 89 -2.76 37.08 7.17
N ALA A 90 -1.47 37.41 7.11
CA ALA A 90 -0.57 37.41 8.26
C ALA A 90 -1.24 38.05 9.49
N PRO A 91 -1.22 37.38 10.67
CA PRO A 91 -1.54 38.07 11.90
C PRO A 91 -0.42 39.05 12.20
N ASP A 92 -0.80 40.29 12.53
CA ASP A 92 0.12 41.34 12.95
C ASP A 92 1.00 40.85 14.11
N LEU A 93 2.30 40.95 13.88
CA LEU A 93 3.37 40.47 14.76
C LEU A 93 3.65 41.48 15.87
N GLU A 94 2.69 41.73 16.76
CA GLU A 94 2.94 42.51 17.97
C GLU A 94 2.12 41.96 19.14
N ASN A 95 2.59 40.86 19.74
CA ASN A 95 2.39 40.59 21.17
C ASN A 95 3.31 39.43 21.58
N HIS A 96 4.40 39.77 22.26
CA HIS A 96 5.19 38.82 23.03
C HIS A 96 4.43 38.52 24.33
N PRO A 97 3.97 37.28 24.58
CA PRO A 97 3.48 36.93 25.91
C PRO A 97 4.66 36.85 26.89
N GLU A 98 4.49 37.47 28.05
CA GLU A 98 5.44 37.41 29.16
C GLU A 98 5.62 35.96 29.67
N PRO A 99 6.80 35.63 30.23
CA PRO A 99 7.07 34.30 30.78
C PRO A 99 6.18 34.01 31.99
N VAL A 100 5.31 33.00 31.83
CA VAL A 100 4.45 32.47 32.90
C VAL A 100 5.33 31.79 33.95
N LYS A 101 5.22 32.25 35.20
CA LYS A 101 5.92 31.68 36.35
C LYS A 101 5.22 30.40 36.82
N ASP A 102 6.04 29.36 37.01
CA ASP A 102 5.85 28.15 37.83
C ASP A 102 4.42 27.88 38.33
N ALA A 103 3.62 27.24 37.47
CA ALA A 103 2.40 26.57 37.91
C ALA A 103 2.77 25.28 38.64
N LYS A 104 2.35 25.17 39.91
CA LYS A 104 2.33 23.91 40.65
C LYS A 104 1.40 22.93 39.95
N PRO A 105 1.72 21.62 39.94
CA PRO A 105 0.76 20.61 39.54
C PRO A 105 -0.30 20.50 40.64
N ASP A 106 -1.49 21.06 40.39
CA ASP A 106 -2.69 20.64 41.10
C ASP A 106 -3.07 19.27 40.53
N ASN A 107 -2.96 18.24 41.37
CA ASN A 107 -3.56 16.93 41.11
C ASN A 107 -5.08 17.09 41.22
N PRO A 108 -5.85 16.93 40.15
CA PRO A 108 -7.29 16.78 40.28
C PRO A 108 -7.54 15.40 40.90
N ASP A 109 -8.27 15.39 42.01
CA ASP A 109 -8.85 14.19 42.60
C ASP A 109 -9.74 13.50 41.54
N GLU A 110 -9.60 12.18 41.47
CA GLU A 110 -10.34 11.30 40.56
C GLU A 110 -11.80 11.20 41.02
N ASP A 111 -12.66 12.05 40.45
CA ASP A 111 -14.10 11.82 40.46
C ASP A 111 -14.46 11.03 39.18
N ASP A 112 -14.72 9.73 39.37
CA ASP A 112 -15.25 8.79 38.39
C ASP A 112 -16.70 9.18 38.03
N ASP A 113 -16.86 10.15 37.13
CA ASP A 113 -18.14 10.37 36.45
C ASP A 113 -18.25 9.40 35.27
N GLU A 114 -19.06 8.37 35.45
CA GLU A 114 -19.47 7.37 34.46
C GLU A 114 -20.28 8.07 33.34
N LEU A 115 -19.57 8.64 32.36
CA LEU A 115 -20.17 9.27 31.19
C LEU A 115 -20.74 8.18 30.27
N ASP A 116 -22.07 8.09 30.21
CA ASP A 116 -22.82 7.31 29.22
C ASP A 116 -22.45 7.78 27.79
N LEU A 117 -21.61 6.98 27.13
CA LEU A 117 -21.05 7.23 25.80
C LEU A 117 -22.07 7.14 24.65
N ASP A 118 -23.31 6.74 24.93
CA ASP A 118 -24.34 6.50 23.92
C ASP A 118 -25.07 7.77 23.45
N ASP A 119 -24.94 8.90 24.15
CA ASP A 119 -25.68 10.14 23.85
C ASP A 119 -24.88 11.17 22.99
N LEU A 120 -23.64 10.84 22.58
CA LEU A 120 -22.75 11.76 21.85
C LEU A 120 -22.62 11.49 20.34
N LEU A 121 -23.38 10.52 19.82
CA LEU A 121 -23.51 10.27 18.38
C LEU A 121 -24.74 11.02 17.86
N GLY A 122 -24.62 12.34 17.77
CA GLY A 122 -25.55 13.15 16.97
C GLY A 122 -25.50 12.68 15.51
N ASP A 123 -26.69 12.47 14.94
CA ASP A 123 -26.97 11.92 13.59
C ASP A 123 -26.44 12.75 12.40
N ASP A 124 -25.48 13.65 12.61
CA ASP A 124 -24.94 14.57 11.61
C ASP A 124 -23.52 14.16 11.16
N ILE A 125 -23.28 12.85 11.01
CA ILE A 125 -22.14 12.40 10.20
C ILE A 125 -22.53 12.64 8.75
N GLU A 126 -22.19 13.83 8.23
CA GLU A 126 -22.10 14.05 6.79
C GLU A 126 -21.32 12.86 6.20
N GLU A 127 -21.92 12.14 5.24
CA GLU A 127 -21.24 11.12 4.46
C GLU A 127 -20.02 11.77 3.78
N GLU A 128 -18.90 11.84 4.48
CA GLU A 128 -17.60 12.03 3.86
C GLU A 128 -17.49 10.85 2.91
N GLU A 129 -17.73 11.08 1.62
CA GLU A 129 -17.43 10.15 0.55
C GLU A 129 -16.04 9.61 0.84
N TYR A 130 -15.98 8.40 1.37
CA TYR A 130 -14.74 7.68 1.57
C TYR A 130 -14.28 7.32 0.17
N ILE A 131 -13.69 8.30 -0.52
CA ILE A 131 -12.92 8.10 -1.73
C ILE A 131 -11.75 7.30 -1.23
N CYS A 132 -11.93 5.98 -1.20
CA CYS A 132 -10.93 4.98 -0.92
C CYS A 132 -9.72 5.43 -1.74
N GLY A 133 -8.74 6.02 -1.08
CA GLY A 133 -7.57 6.57 -1.75
C GLY A 133 -6.92 5.38 -2.43
N ILE A 134 -7.15 5.23 -3.73
CA ILE A 134 -6.62 4.10 -4.49
C ILE A 134 -5.11 4.32 -4.49
N ASP A 135 -4.44 3.73 -3.51
CA ASP A 135 -3.00 3.67 -3.40
C ASP A 135 -2.51 3.00 -4.68
N THR A 136 -2.14 3.83 -5.65
CA THR A 136 -1.68 3.37 -6.94
C THR A 136 -0.28 2.84 -6.69
N THR A 137 -0.18 1.53 -6.52
CA THR A 137 1.10 0.86 -6.30
C THR A 137 1.82 0.77 -7.62
N TYR A 138 2.99 1.40 -7.72
CA TYR A 138 3.86 1.30 -8.88
C TYR A 138 4.95 0.28 -8.60
N TYR A 139 5.17 -0.62 -9.54
CA TYR A 139 6.16 -1.68 -9.42
C TYR A 139 7.41 -1.35 -10.24
N LEU A 140 8.54 -1.95 -9.87
CA LEU A 140 9.79 -1.82 -10.61
C LEU A 140 9.69 -2.51 -11.97
N CYS A 141 9.87 -1.76 -13.06
CA CYS A 141 9.91 -2.33 -14.40
C CYS A 141 11.26 -3.01 -14.68
N PRO A 142 11.29 -4.28 -15.16
CA PRO A 142 12.54 -4.98 -15.48
C PRO A 142 13.34 -4.33 -16.61
N LYS A 143 12.66 -3.70 -17.58
CA LYS A 143 13.28 -3.13 -18.78
C LYS A 143 13.96 -1.79 -18.52
N CYS A 144 13.26 -0.86 -17.86
CA CYS A 144 13.75 0.51 -17.64
C CYS A 144 14.26 0.76 -16.21
N ASN A 145 14.08 -0.19 -15.29
CA ASN A 145 14.48 -0.09 -13.88
C ASN A 145 13.89 1.14 -13.15
N ARG A 146 12.66 1.52 -13.50
CA ARG A 146 11.90 2.61 -12.87
C ARG A 146 10.60 2.09 -12.27
N PHE A 147 10.18 2.65 -11.14
CA PHE A 147 8.86 2.42 -10.52
C PHE A 147 7.76 3.05 -11.38
N SER A 148 7.41 2.35 -12.45
CA SER A 148 6.47 2.82 -13.48
C SER A 148 5.71 1.68 -14.13
N LEU A 149 5.85 0.46 -13.59
CA LEU A 149 5.07 -0.68 -14.01
C LEU A 149 3.73 -0.60 -13.27
N GLU A 150 2.68 -0.34 -14.02
CA GLU A 150 1.31 -0.20 -13.53
C GLU A 150 0.61 -1.55 -13.63
N LYS A 151 -0.07 -1.94 -12.55
CA LYS A 151 -0.94 -3.13 -12.53
C LYS A 151 -2.27 -2.75 -13.18
N GLY A 152 -2.52 -3.33 -14.35
CA GLY A 152 -3.73 -3.17 -15.13
C GLY A 152 -4.85 -4.12 -14.71
N PHE A 153 -5.68 -4.49 -15.68
CA PHE A 153 -6.84 -5.34 -15.48
C PHE A 153 -6.49 -6.65 -14.77
N CYS A 154 -7.32 -7.00 -13.80
CA CYS A 154 -7.24 -8.26 -13.09
C CYS A 154 -8.37 -9.17 -13.58
N GLY A 155 -8.04 -10.20 -14.35
CA GLY A 155 -9.01 -11.21 -14.79
C GLY A 155 -8.90 -12.50 -13.99
N MET A 156 -9.88 -13.38 -14.17
CA MET A 156 -9.89 -14.70 -13.56
C MET A 156 -9.41 -15.75 -14.57
N TRP A 157 -8.67 -16.75 -14.09
CA TRP A 157 -8.28 -17.92 -14.87
C TRP A 157 -8.61 -19.20 -14.11
N ASP A 158 -8.90 -20.28 -14.84
CA ASP A 158 -9.21 -21.59 -14.24
C ASP A 158 -7.99 -22.44 -13.94
#